data_AF-A0A7W0Z5R1-F1
#
_entry.id   AF-A0A7W0Z5R1-F1
#
_cell.length_a   1.000
_cell.length_b   1.000
_cell.length_c   1.000
_cell.angle_alpha   90.00
_cell.angle_beta   90.00
_cell.angle_gamma   90.00
#
_symmetry.space_group_name_H-M   'P 1'
#
loop_
_entity.id
_entity.type
_entity.pdbx_description
1 polymer ?
#
loop_
_entity_poly.entity_id
_entity_poly.type
_entity_poly.pdbx_seq_one_letter_code
_entity_poly.pdbx_strand_id
1 'polypeptide(L)'
;LPWLSVKYVPVAAALALLGVLLVFRRRTGRDAAALVGALAVAGAAYLLLHRMIYGGWTVYAAGDHFQGSGEFGVVGFDPNYPGRSIRILGLLIDRDFGLAAWQPAWLLLVPAAAAMLGRRPARQPREAHSAALRSFARGPSLAQRTVLLVPLATGWLTATYIALTMHGFWWPGRQLVVVLPVGVLVILWWVSRLSAPAQLLGAVAASWGLGIYGVVLWRGWAGDTTWVAAPDRIDLHWPLAWLLPDDRVLAGSDVLLYGLWTVLIAVACWHTGRRERTTADRPTPAEAASRTSR
;
A
#
# COMPACT_ATOMS: atom_id res chain seq x y z
N LEU A 1 13.89 -4.57 5.55
CA LEU A 1 12.66 -4.02 6.16
C LEU A 1 12.82 -3.76 7.65
N PRO A 2 13.20 -4.73 8.52
CA PRO A 2 13.45 -4.44 9.93
C PRO A 2 14.55 -3.39 10.16
N TRP A 3 15.55 -3.37 9.28
CA TRP A 3 16.62 -2.35 9.27
C TRP A 3 16.14 -0.93 9.00
N LEU A 4 14.97 -0.75 8.36
CA LEU A 4 14.34 0.57 8.19
C LEU A 4 13.59 0.98 9.46
N SER A 5 12.98 0.02 10.15
CA SER A 5 12.31 0.16 11.45
C SER A 5 11.73 -1.19 11.88
N VAL A 6 11.80 -1.48 13.18
CA VAL A 6 11.18 -2.66 13.82
C VAL A 6 9.68 -2.77 13.54
N LYS A 7 8.98 -1.63 13.38
CA LYS A 7 7.55 -1.66 13.06
C LYS A 7 7.25 -2.42 11.77
N TYR A 8 8.20 -2.56 10.84
CA TYR A 8 8.03 -3.29 9.57
C TYR A 8 8.27 -4.80 9.68
N VAL A 9 8.52 -5.35 10.87
CA VAL A 9 8.64 -6.79 11.09
C VAL A 9 7.43 -7.58 10.54
N PRO A 10 6.16 -7.15 10.73
CA PRO A 10 5.02 -7.87 10.18
C PRO A 10 5.04 -7.95 8.66
N VAL A 11 5.40 -6.86 7.98
CA VAL A 11 5.52 -6.83 6.51
C VAL A 11 6.63 -7.77 6.04
N ALA A 12 7.77 -7.76 6.73
CA ALA A 12 8.88 -8.67 6.43
C ALA A 12 8.47 -10.15 6.62
N ALA A 13 7.76 -10.45 7.70
CA ALA A 13 7.25 -11.80 7.98
C ALA A 13 6.24 -12.24 6.92
N ALA A 14 5.30 -11.38 6.51
CA ALA A 14 4.35 -11.67 5.45
C ALA A 14 5.05 -12.02 4.13
N LEU A 15 6.05 -11.22 3.72
CA LEU A 15 6.83 -11.49 2.51
C LEU A 15 7.64 -12.78 2.61
N ALA A 16 8.29 -13.04 3.75
CA ALA A 16 9.07 -14.25 3.99
C ALA A 16 8.20 -15.50 3.91
N LEU A 17 7.05 -15.50 4.62
CA LEU A 17 6.09 -16.60 4.61
C LEU A 17 5.57 -16.88 3.20
N LEU A 18 5.18 -15.83 2.47
CA LEU A 18 4.73 -15.99 1.08
C LEU A 18 5.83 -16.54 0.18
N GLY A 19 7.06 -16.05 0.32
CA GLY A 19 8.22 -16.56 -0.41
C GLY A 19 8.43 -18.06 -0.19
N VAL A 20 8.47 -18.48 1.08
CA VAL A 20 8.63 -19.89 1.47
C VAL A 20 7.48 -20.75 0.93
N LEU A 21 6.23 -20.31 1.11
CA LEU A 21 5.06 -21.03 0.63
C LEU A 21 5.04 -21.17 -0.90
N LEU A 22 5.45 -20.13 -1.63
CA LEU A 22 5.49 -20.17 -3.10
C LEU A 22 6.60 -21.07 -3.62
N VAL A 23 7.77 -21.05 -2.99
CA VAL A 23 8.87 -21.97 -3.33
C VAL A 23 8.47 -23.40 -3.03
N PHE A 24 7.93 -23.68 -1.84
CA PHE A 24 7.47 -25.01 -1.45
C PHE A 24 6.44 -25.61 -2.42
N ARG A 25 5.56 -24.76 -2.98
CA ARG A 25 4.52 -25.21 -3.92
C ARG A 25 5.00 -25.38 -5.36
N ARG A 26 6.15 -24.84 -5.75
CA ARG A 26 6.61 -24.78 -7.15
C ARG A 26 7.97 -25.42 -7.39
N ARG A 27 8.71 -25.71 -6.34
CA ARG A 27 10.11 -26.16 -6.39
C ARG A 27 10.36 -27.30 -5.40
N THR A 28 11.61 -27.75 -5.34
CA THR A 28 11.99 -28.84 -4.45
C THR A 28 12.04 -28.40 -2.99
N GLY A 29 11.92 -29.34 -2.06
CA GLY A 29 12.10 -29.06 -0.63
C GLY A 29 13.47 -28.46 -0.29
N ARG A 30 14.51 -28.77 -1.11
CA ARG A 30 15.85 -28.20 -0.97
C ARG A 30 15.86 -26.69 -1.22
N ASP A 31 15.14 -26.22 -2.24
CA ASP A 31 15.05 -24.77 -2.54
C ASP A 31 14.35 -24.01 -1.41
N ALA A 32 13.30 -24.59 -0.84
CA ALA A 32 12.61 -24.01 0.31
C ALA A 32 13.53 -23.97 1.55
N ALA A 33 14.25 -25.08 1.82
CA ALA A 33 15.23 -25.14 2.91
C ALA A 33 16.37 -24.13 2.73
N ALA A 34 16.88 -23.97 1.50
CA ALA A 34 17.91 -22.98 1.17
C ALA A 34 17.41 -21.54 1.40
N LEU A 35 16.17 -21.23 1.00
CA LEU A 35 15.57 -19.92 1.27
C LEU A 35 15.41 -19.67 2.78
N VAL A 36 14.89 -20.64 3.53
CA VAL A 36 14.75 -20.53 4.99
C VAL A 36 16.12 -20.34 5.66
N GLY A 37 17.12 -21.13 5.26
CA GLY A 37 18.49 -21.02 5.75
C GLY A 37 19.09 -19.65 5.46
N ALA A 38 18.94 -19.14 4.23
CA ALA A 38 19.41 -17.81 3.85
C ALA A 38 18.74 -16.69 4.68
N LEU A 39 17.42 -16.78 4.89
CA LEU A 39 16.69 -15.84 5.74
C LEU A 39 17.13 -15.90 7.21
N ALA A 40 17.39 -17.09 7.74
CA ALA A 40 17.89 -17.27 9.10
C ALA A 40 19.30 -16.68 9.28
N VAL A 41 20.22 -16.92 8.34
CA VAL A 41 21.56 -16.33 8.33
C VAL A 41 21.47 -14.80 8.25
N ALA A 42 20.64 -14.26 7.37
CA ALA A 42 20.42 -12.81 7.27
C ALA A 42 19.84 -12.22 8.57
N GLY A 43 18.92 -12.93 9.23
CA GLY A 43 18.37 -12.53 10.53
C GLY A 43 19.42 -12.54 11.64
N ALA A 44 20.27 -13.57 11.71
CA ALA A 44 21.36 -13.65 12.68
C ALA A 44 22.41 -12.54 12.44
N ALA A 45 22.79 -12.31 11.18
CA ALA A 45 23.70 -11.23 10.80
C ALA A 45 23.11 -9.86 11.17
N TYR A 46 21.81 -9.65 10.94
CA TYR A 46 21.10 -8.45 11.35
C TYR A 46 21.22 -8.22 12.86
N LEU A 47 20.89 -9.20 13.68
CA LEU A 47 20.93 -9.08 15.15
C LEU A 47 22.34 -8.81 15.66
N LEU A 48 23.34 -9.52 15.13
CA LEU A 48 24.75 -9.35 15.49
C LEU A 48 25.22 -7.93 15.16
N LEU A 49 25.01 -7.48 13.92
CA LEU A 49 25.40 -6.14 13.48
C LEU A 49 24.70 -5.05 14.29
N HIS A 50 23.41 -5.22 14.62
CA HIS A 50 22.71 -4.23 15.43
C HIS A 50 23.28 -4.13 16.84
N ARG A 51 23.62 -5.27 17.45
CA ARG A 51 24.24 -5.28 18.77
C ARG A 51 25.61 -4.63 18.75
N MET A 52 26.40 -4.85 17.69
CA MET A 52 27.74 -4.27 17.53
C MET A 52 27.73 -2.77 17.22
N ILE A 53 26.81 -2.31 16.38
CA ILE A 53 26.79 -0.93 15.87
C ILE A 53 25.96 -0.02 16.79
N TYR A 54 24.76 -0.47 17.19
CA TYR A 54 23.80 0.35 17.92
C TYR A 54 23.71 0.02 19.41
N GLY A 55 24.40 -1.03 19.87
CA GLY A 55 24.34 -1.46 21.27
C GLY A 55 23.02 -2.12 21.67
N GLY A 56 22.11 -2.43 20.73
CA GLY A 56 20.81 -3.06 20.99
C GLY A 56 20.35 -3.96 19.84
N TRP A 57 19.11 -4.43 19.87
CA TRP A 57 18.57 -5.31 18.83
C TRP A 57 18.04 -4.55 17.61
N THR A 58 17.96 -3.23 17.74
CA THR A 58 17.32 -2.34 16.79
C THR A 58 18.08 -1.01 16.73
N VAL A 59 17.89 -0.26 15.64
CA VAL A 59 18.49 1.08 15.50
C VAL A 59 18.01 2.07 16.58
N TYR A 60 16.89 1.77 17.24
CA TYR A 60 16.29 2.62 18.27
C TYR A 60 17.07 2.60 19.59
N ALA A 61 17.93 1.61 19.81
CA ALA A 61 18.80 1.58 20.99
C ALA A 61 19.79 2.76 21.03
N ALA A 62 20.17 3.30 19.88
CA ALA A 62 21.02 4.48 19.79
C ALA A 62 20.23 5.81 19.91
N GLY A 63 18.90 5.77 19.94
CA GLY A 63 18.05 6.97 20.01
C GLY A 63 17.90 7.48 21.44
N ASP A 64 18.24 8.74 21.66
CA ASP A 64 18.01 9.48 22.91
C ASP A 64 16.55 9.41 23.38
N HIS A 65 15.59 9.53 22.45
CA HIS A 65 14.16 9.40 22.71
C HIS A 65 13.72 8.04 23.30
N PHE A 66 14.54 6.99 23.16
CA PHE A 66 14.23 5.64 23.63
C PHE A 66 15.06 5.21 24.84
N GLN A 67 15.93 6.06 25.38
CA GLN A 67 16.80 5.71 26.51
C GLN A 67 16.02 5.32 27.78
N GLY A 68 14.96 6.06 28.11
CA GLY A 68 14.13 5.77 29.29
C GLY A 68 13.06 4.72 29.07
N SER A 69 12.72 4.41 27.82
CA SER A 69 11.52 3.68 27.45
C SER A 69 11.83 2.33 26.76
N GLY A 70 13.07 2.15 26.33
CA GLY A 70 13.54 0.97 25.62
C GLY A 70 13.30 1.05 24.12
N GLU A 71 14.13 0.33 23.37
CA GLU A 71 14.16 0.37 21.90
C GLU A 71 12.86 -0.07 21.20
N PHE A 72 11.99 -0.79 21.92
CA PHE A 72 10.66 -1.21 21.45
C PHE A 72 9.55 -0.17 21.70
N GLY A 73 9.84 0.91 22.41
CA GLY A 73 8.92 2.02 22.66
C GLY A 73 8.39 2.70 21.39
N VAL A 74 9.03 2.46 20.24
CA VAL A 74 8.58 2.92 18.91
C VAL A 74 7.18 2.41 18.52
N VAL A 75 6.65 1.39 19.19
CA VAL A 75 5.28 0.88 18.97
C VAL A 75 4.25 1.60 19.86
N GLY A 76 4.72 2.26 20.92
CA GLY A 76 3.92 2.84 22.00
C GLY A 76 3.71 1.85 23.16
N PHE A 77 3.59 2.38 24.38
CA PHE A 77 3.46 1.58 25.60
C PHE A 77 2.02 1.23 25.97
N ASP A 78 1.08 2.15 25.69
CA ASP A 78 -0.35 1.94 25.88
C ASP A 78 -1.15 2.51 24.69
N PRO A 79 -1.11 1.84 23.52
CA PRO A 79 -1.76 2.34 22.33
C PRO A 79 -3.29 2.20 22.40
N ASN A 80 -4.00 3.33 22.26
CA ASN A 80 -5.45 3.33 21.98
C ASN A 80 -5.73 2.79 20.57
N TYR A 81 -5.82 1.46 20.41
CA TYR A 81 -6.07 0.81 19.12
C TYR A 81 -7.42 1.22 18.49
N PRO A 82 -8.54 1.31 19.22
CA PRO A 82 -9.78 1.85 18.67
C PRO A 82 -9.59 3.25 18.09
N GLY A 83 -8.95 4.15 18.82
CA GLY A 83 -8.61 5.50 18.33
C GLY A 83 -7.71 5.49 17.09
N ARG A 84 -6.75 4.56 17.01
CA ARG A 84 -5.89 4.38 15.82
C ARG A 84 -6.65 3.91 14.57
N SER A 85 -7.84 3.35 14.72
CA SER A 85 -8.66 2.86 13.59
C SER A 85 -9.04 3.97 12.61
N ILE A 86 -9.06 5.23 13.06
CA ILE A 86 -9.26 6.38 12.17
C ILE A 86 -8.23 6.41 11.02
N ARG A 87 -7.01 5.97 11.31
CA ARG A 87 -5.89 5.91 10.36
C ARG A 87 -6.13 4.88 9.25
N ILE A 88 -7.07 3.94 9.39
CA ILE A 88 -7.42 3.02 8.29
C ILE A 88 -7.77 3.83 7.04
N LEU A 89 -8.57 4.89 7.22
CA LEU A 89 -8.95 5.78 6.14
C LEU A 89 -8.09 7.05 6.12
N GLY A 90 -7.68 7.58 7.28
CA GLY A 90 -6.83 8.77 7.38
C GLY A 90 -5.49 8.66 6.66
N LEU A 91 -4.87 7.47 6.63
CA LEU A 91 -3.64 7.25 5.82
C LEU A 91 -3.84 7.52 4.32
N LEU A 92 -5.08 7.41 3.83
CA LEU A 92 -5.43 7.70 2.45
C LEU A 92 -5.90 9.15 2.28
N ILE A 93 -6.81 9.62 3.14
CA ILE A 93 -7.57 10.87 2.89
C ILE A 93 -7.31 12.00 3.88
N ASP A 94 -6.46 11.83 4.90
CA ASP A 94 -6.13 12.95 5.79
C ASP A 94 -5.60 14.14 4.98
N ARG A 95 -6.05 15.33 5.33
CA ARG A 95 -5.78 16.57 4.59
C ARG A 95 -4.28 16.88 4.48
N ASP A 96 -3.54 16.57 5.53
CA ASP A 96 -2.15 17.00 5.67
C ASP A 96 -1.16 15.85 5.42
N PHE A 97 -1.50 14.61 5.78
CA PHE A 97 -0.63 13.42 5.69
C PHE A 97 -1.20 12.29 4.85
N GLY A 98 -2.45 12.36 4.43
CA GLY A 98 -3.09 11.35 3.60
C GLY A 98 -2.42 11.26 2.23
N LEU A 99 -2.26 10.05 1.72
CA LEU A 99 -1.64 9.82 0.41
C LEU A 99 -2.33 10.60 -0.72
N ALA A 100 -3.66 10.73 -0.67
CA ALA A 100 -4.45 11.40 -1.70
C ALA A 100 -4.25 12.91 -1.72
N ALA A 101 -3.95 13.54 -0.58
CA ALA A 101 -3.66 14.98 -0.51
C ALA A 101 -2.39 15.33 -1.30
N TRP A 102 -1.43 14.41 -1.34
CA TRP A 102 -0.11 14.60 -1.97
C TRP A 102 0.01 13.95 -3.35
N GLN A 103 -0.73 12.87 -3.57
CA GLN A 103 -0.74 12.15 -4.83
C GLN A 103 -2.15 11.53 -5.04
N PRO A 104 -3.09 12.29 -5.62
CA PRO A 104 -4.50 11.91 -5.73
C PRO A 104 -4.75 10.56 -6.42
N ALA A 105 -3.82 10.10 -7.26
CA ALA A 105 -3.90 8.78 -7.89
C ALA A 105 -3.99 7.62 -6.87
N TRP A 106 -3.54 7.81 -5.62
CA TRP A 106 -3.69 6.81 -4.56
C TRP A 106 -5.14 6.51 -4.20
N LEU A 107 -6.10 7.40 -4.49
CA LEU A 107 -7.54 7.11 -4.33
C LEU A 107 -7.99 5.91 -5.18
N LEU A 108 -7.26 5.59 -6.25
CA LEU A 108 -7.54 4.44 -7.10
C LEU A 108 -7.17 3.10 -6.44
N LEU A 109 -6.38 3.11 -5.35
CA LEU A 109 -5.87 1.89 -4.72
C LEU A 109 -6.98 0.98 -4.21
N VAL A 110 -7.95 1.54 -3.49
CA VAL A 110 -9.05 0.77 -2.87
C VAL A 110 -9.98 0.15 -3.93
N PRO A 111 -10.50 0.90 -4.92
CA PRO A 111 -11.28 0.30 -6.00
C PRO A 111 -10.45 -0.67 -6.87
N ALA A 112 -9.15 -0.44 -7.07
CA ALA A 112 -8.28 -1.39 -7.78
C ALA A 112 -8.13 -2.71 -7.01
N ALA A 113 -7.94 -2.65 -5.69
CA ALA A 113 -7.91 -3.84 -4.83
C ALA A 113 -9.26 -4.58 -4.84
N ALA A 114 -10.38 -3.85 -4.77
CA ALA A 114 -11.72 -4.42 -4.87
C ALA A 114 -11.97 -5.10 -6.24
N ALA A 115 -11.56 -4.47 -7.33
CA ALA A 115 -11.58 -5.05 -8.67
C ALA A 115 -10.75 -6.34 -8.74
N MET A 116 -9.55 -6.33 -8.15
CA MET A 116 -8.67 -7.48 -8.09
C MET A 116 -9.27 -8.64 -7.29
N LEU A 117 -9.93 -8.36 -6.17
CA LEU A 117 -10.64 -9.36 -5.36
C LEU A 117 -11.90 -9.88 -6.07
N GLY A 118 -12.66 -9.00 -6.74
CA GLY A 118 -13.90 -9.33 -7.44
C GLY A 118 -13.71 -10.20 -8.68
N ARG A 119 -12.54 -10.16 -9.32
CA ARG A 119 -12.24 -10.97 -10.51
C ARG A 119 -12.26 -12.47 -10.16
N ARG A 120 -12.76 -13.36 -11.02
CA ARG A 120 -12.49 -14.81 -10.85
C ARG A 120 -11.05 -15.16 -11.28
N PRO A 121 -10.37 -16.12 -10.63
CA PRO A 121 -9.07 -16.59 -11.10
C PRO A 121 -9.20 -17.10 -12.53
N ALA A 122 -8.31 -16.67 -13.44
CA ALA A 122 -8.29 -17.22 -14.78
C ALA A 122 -7.95 -18.72 -14.70
N ARG A 123 -8.83 -19.61 -15.18
CA ARG A 123 -8.47 -21.02 -15.41
C ARG A 123 -7.36 -21.03 -16.45
N GLN A 124 -6.23 -21.63 -16.12
CA GLN A 124 -5.03 -21.65 -16.95
C GLN A 124 -5.19 -22.73 -18.04
N PRO A 125 -5.26 -22.39 -19.34
CA PRO A 125 -5.13 -23.40 -20.39
C PRO A 125 -3.68 -23.89 -20.41
N ARG A 126 -3.50 -25.19 -20.63
CA ARG A 126 -2.22 -25.90 -20.53
C ARG A 126 -1.18 -25.55 -21.62
N GLU A 127 -1.51 -24.69 -22.57
CA GLU A 127 -0.66 -24.44 -23.74
C GLU A 127 0.17 -23.17 -23.61
N ALA A 128 1.47 -23.37 -23.82
CA ALA A 128 2.54 -22.51 -23.39
C ALA A 128 3.03 -21.55 -24.49
N HIS A 129 3.84 -20.59 -24.01
CA HIS A 129 4.91 -19.90 -24.72
C HIS A 129 4.63 -18.57 -25.42
N SER A 130 3.40 -18.27 -25.89
CA SER A 130 3.09 -16.95 -26.50
C SER A 130 2.30 -16.00 -25.56
N ALA A 131 2.48 -16.17 -24.25
CA ALA A 131 1.54 -15.71 -23.22
C ALA A 131 1.99 -14.51 -22.39
N ALA A 132 3.25 -14.06 -22.47
CA ALA A 132 3.77 -13.03 -21.57
C ALA A 132 3.09 -11.67 -21.77
N LEU A 133 2.91 -11.21 -23.02
CA LEU A 133 2.19 -9.96 -23.31
C LEU A 133 0.67 -10.09 -23.10
N ARG A 134 0.11 -11.28 -23.32
CA ARG A 134 -1.32 -11.59 -23.06
C ARG A 134 -1.65 -11.83 -21.59
N SER A 135 -0.65 -12.08 -20.74
CA SER A 135 -0.84 -12.36 -19.31
C SER A 135 -1.26 -11.12 -18.52
N PHE A 136 -0.95 -9.91 -19.01
CA PHE A 136 -1.44 -8.69 -18.39
C PHE A 136 -2.94 -8.48 -18.60
N ALA A 137 -3.51 -9.03 -19.68
CA ALA A 137 -4.94 -8.97 -19.97
C ALA A 137 -5.75 -10.01 -19.16
N ARG A 138 -5.19 -11.21 -18.94
CA ARG A 138 -5.82 -12.24 -18.11
C ARG A 138 -5.74 -11.83 -16.63
N GLY A 139 -6.83 -12.00 -15.89
CA GLY A 139 -6.88 -11.62 -14.47
C GLY A 139 -5.78 -12.31 -13.64
N PRO A 140 -5.34 -11.71 -12.52
CA PRO A 140 -4.24 -12.24 -11.73
C PRO A 140 -4.67 -13.56 -11.10
N SER A 141 -3.75 -14.54 -11.14
CA SER A 141 -3.90 -15.80 -10.42
C SER A 141 -4.04 -15.56 -8.91
N LEU A 142 -4.60 -16.52 -8.17
CA LEU A 142 -4.73 -16.40 -6.71
C LEU A 142 -3.38 -16.08 -6.05
N ALA A 143 -2.30 -16.77 -6.46
CA ALA A 143 -0.96 -16.52 -5.97
C ALA A 143 -0.48 -15.08 -6.21
N GLN A 144 -0.71 -14.53 -7.41
CA GLN A 144 -0.36 -13.13 -7.72
C GLN A 144 -1.16 -12.15 -6.85
N ARG A 145 -2.46 -12.41 -6.64
CA ARG A 145 -3.28 -11.57 -5.75
C ARG A 145 -2.76 -11.60 -4.33
N THR A 146 -2.43 -12.78 -3.82
CA THR A 146 -1.90 -12.92 -2.46
C THR A 146 -0.58 -12.17 -2.32
N VAL A 147 0.34 -12.30 -3.30
CA VAL A 147 1.64 -11.59 -3.29
C VAL A 147 1.49 -10.08 -3.33
N LEU A 148 0.44 -9.56 -3.96
CA LEU A 148 0.20 -8.11 -4.02
C LEU A 148 -0.58 -7.62 -2.79
N LEU A 149 -1.71 -8.26 -2.47
CA LEU A 149 -2.65 -7.75 -1.49
C LEU A 149 -2.23 -8.03 -0.05
N VAL A 150 -1.55 -9.14 0.24
CA VAL A 150 -1.14 -9.45 1.62
C VAL A 150 -0.08 -8.47 2.12
N PRO A 151 1.05 -8.23 1.44
CA PRO A 151 2.01 -7.24 1.91
C PRO A 151 1.39 -5.85 2.00
N LEU A 152 0.56 -5.46 1.04
CA LEU A 152 -0.14 -4.18 1.05
C LEU A 152 -1.05 -4.03 2.28
N ALA A 153 -1.89 -5.02 2.57
CA ALA A 153 -2.76 -5.05 3.74
C ALA A 153 -1.95 -5.06 5.04
N THR A 154 -0.89 -5.87 5.12
CA THR A 154 -0.01 -5.93 6.29
C THR A 154 0.68 -4.59 6.53
N GLY A 155 1.17 -3.93 5.48
CA GLY A 155 1.78 -2.60 5.60
C GLY A 155 0.78 -1.54 6.04
N TRP A 156 -0.44 -1.60 5.51
CA TRP A 156 -1.52 -0.70 5.94
C TRP A 156 -1.87 -0.88 7.42
N LEU A 157 -2.11 -2.11 7.85
CA LEU A 157 -2.41 -2.44 9.24
C LEU A 157 -1.24 -2.11 10.18
N THR A 158 -0.01 -2.28 9.71
CA THR A 158 1.20 -1.86 10.45
C THR A 158 1.21 -0.34 10.65
N ALA A 159 0.93 0.43 9.60
CA ALA A 159 0.86 1.88 9.67
C ALA A 159 -0.29 2.38 10.56
N THR A 160 -1.42 1.67 10.56
CA THR A 160 -2.58 1.97 11.42
C THR A 160 -2.25 1.69 12.89
N TYR A 161 -1.88 0.45 13.21
CA TYR A 161 -1.91 -0.05 14.59
C TYR A 161 -0.55 -0.13 15.27
N ILE A 162 0.55 -0.27 14.53
CA ILE A 162 1.88 -0.49 15.09
C ILE A 162 2.71 0.79 15.08
N ALA A 163 2.60 1.60 14.03
CA ALA A 163 3.29 2.88 13.99
C ALA A 163 2.77 3.82 15.09
N LEU A 164 3.70 4.38 15.89
CA LEU A 164 3.38 5.32 16.96
C LEU A 164 2.56 6.51 16.47
N THR A 165 3.03 7.16 15.40
CA THR A 165 2.42 8.38 14.85
C THR A 165 2.15 8.27 13.36
N MET A 166 1.04 8.88 12.92
CA MET A 166 0.77 9.15 11.51
C MET A 166 1.48 10.43 11.07
N HIS A 167 1.26 11.52 11.82
CA HIS A 167 1.89 12.83 11.62
C HIS A 167 3.32 12.89 12.17
N GLY A 168 4.13 13.84 11.68
CA GLY A 168 5.47 14.15 12.21
C GLY A 168 6.35 14.82 11.16
N PHE A 169 7.60 15.08 11.50
CA PHE A 169 8.57 15.86 10.70
C PHE A 169 8.93 15.31 9.31
N TRP A 170 8.40 14.15 8.92
CA TRP A 170 8.78 13.43 7.72
C TRP A 170 7.62 13.32 6.73
N TRP A 171 7.96 13.12 5.45
CA TRP A 171 7.04 13.07 4.32
C TRP A 171 5.80 12.16 4.55
N PRO A 172 4.63 12.58 4.04
CA PRO A 172 3.40 11.80 4.00
C PRO A 172 3.61 10.40 3.43
N GLY A 173 2.85 9.43 3.92
CA GLY A 173 2.95 8.05 3.45
C GLY A 173 4.23 7.31 3.85
N ARG A 174 5.14 7.90 4.65
CA ARG A 174 6.36 7.22 5.13
C ARG A 174 6.10 5.87 5.79
N GLN A 175 4.97 5.75 6.49
CA GLN A 175 4.58 4.50 7.15
C GLN A 175 4.22 3.40 6.14
N LEU A 176 3.89 3.77 4.90
CA LEU A 176 3.47 2.87 3.82
C LEU A 176 4.52 2.70 2.73
N VAL A 177 5.61 3.47 2.74
CA VAL A 177 6.60 3.52 1.64
C VAL A 177 7.10 2.14 1.19
N VAL A 178 7.21 1.21 2.13
CA VAL A 178 7.68 -0.17 1.88
C VAL A 178 6.68 -1.03 1.11
N VAL A 179 5.40 -0.63 1.03
CA VAL A 179 4.33 -1.34 0.33
C VAL A 179 3.69 -0.54 -0.80
N LEU A 180 3.95 0.77 -0.89
CA LEU A 180 3.46 1.60 -1.99
C LEU A 180 3.81 1.04 -3.38
N PRO A 181 5.03 0.53 -3.66
CA PRO A 181 5.33 -0.04 -4.99
C PRO A 181 4.37 -1.16 -5.41
N VAL A 182 3.93 -1.97 -4.45
CA VAL A 182 2.93 -3.03 -4.68
C VAL A 182 1.56 -2.43 -4.97
N GLY A 183 1.18 -1.36 -4.25
CA GLY A 183 -0.03 -0.60 -4.52
C GLY A 183 -0.05 0.01 -5.93
N VAL A 184 1.08 0.53 -6.42
CA VAL A 184 1.20 1.01 -7.81
C VAL A 184 0.90 -0.10 -8.81
N LEU A 185 1.43 -1.31 -8.61
CA LEU A 185 1.14 -2.45 -9.48
C LEU A 185 -0.35 -2.81 -9.49
N VAL A 186 -1.01 -2.76 -8.33
CA VAL A 186 -2.46 -3.00 -8.21
C VAL A 186 -3.25 -1.93 -8.98
N ILE A 187 -2.89 -0.65 -8.84
CA ILE A 187 -3.52 0.46 -9.56
C ILE A 187 -3.31 0.33 -11.06
N LEU A 188 -2.07 0.14 -11.52
CA LEU A 188 -1.75 0.04 -12.95
C LEU A 188 -2.44 -1.15 -13.60
N TRP A 189 -2.50 -2.29 -12.90
CA TRP A 189 -3.26 -3.46 -13.34
C TRP A 189 -4.73 -3.11 -13.59
N TRP A 190 -5.35 -2.34 -12.70
CA TRP A 190 -6.76 -1.97 -12.86
C TRP A 190 -6.95 -0.88 -13.94
N VAL A 191 -6.15 0.18 -13.89
CA VAL A 191 -6.22 1.32 -14.83
C VAL A 191 -6.06 0.86 -16.28
N SER A 192 -5.15 -0.08 -16.56
CA SER A 192 -4.94 -0.62 -17.91
C SER A 192 -6.16 -1.33 -18.52
N ARG A 193 -7.23 -1.52 -17.75
CA ARG A 193 -8.50 -2.16 -18.15
C ARG A 193 -9.66 -1.18 -18.23
N LEU A 194 -9.44 0.07 -17.83
CA LEU A 194 -10.43 1.13 -17.93
C LEU A 194 -10.46 1.69 -19.35
N SER A 195 -11.51 2.44 -19.67
CA SER A 195 -11.60 3.16 -20.94
C SER A 195 -10.50 4.22 -21.04
N ALA A 196 -10.11 4.61 -22.25
CA ALA A 196 -9.08 5.63 -22.47
C ALA A 196 -9.34 6.95 -21.69
N PRO A 197 -10.58 7.48 -21.61
CA PRO A 197 -10.86 8.65 -20.77
C PRO A 197 -10.57 8.41 -19.28
N ALA A 198 -10.90 7.25 -18.74
CA ALA A 198 -10.62 6.92 -17.34
C ALA A 198 -9.12 6.71 -17.09
N GLN A 199 -8.38 6.17 -18.06
CA GLN A 199 -6.91 6.11 -18.02
C GLN A 199 -6.30 7.51 -18.01
N LEU A 200 -6.80 8.41 -18.85
CA LEU A 200 -6.38 9.82 -18.88
C LEU A 200 -6.64 10.51 -17.54
N LEU A 201 -7.82 10.33 -16.93
CA LEU A 201 -8.12 10.86 -15.61
C LEU A 201 -7.15 10.33 -14.54
N GLY A 202 -6.81 9.04 -14.58
CA GLY A 202 -5.80 8.46 -13.70
C GLY A 202 -4.40 9.07 -13.92
N ALA A 203 -4.01 9.31 -15.16
CA ALA A 203 -2.75 9.96 -15.51
C ALA A 203 -2.71 11.43 -15.07
N VAL A 204 -3.81 12.17 -15.21
CA VAL A 204 -3.96 13.54 -14.71
C VAL A 204 -3.83 13.55 -13.19
N ALA A 205 -4.52 12.65 -12.48
CA ALA A 205 -4.40 12.53 -11.02
C ALA A 205 -2.96 12.21 -10.58
N ALA A 206 -2.24 11.36 -11.32
CA ALA A 206 -0.85 11.02 -11.02
C ALA A 206 0.11 12.20 -11.29
N SER A 207 -0.15 12.95 -12.36
CA SER A 207 0.63 14.14 -12.74
C SER A 207 0.40 15.30 -11.77
N TRP A 208 -0.81 15.40 -11.20
CA TRP A 208 -1.11 16.37 -10.14
C TRP A 208 -0.16 16.21 -8.94
N GLY A 209 0.08 14.98 -8.48
CA GLY A 209 1.03 14.74 -7.40
C GLY A 209 2.46 15.16 -7.76
N LEU A 210 2.90 14.97 -9.01
CA LEU A 210 4.20 15.49 -9.47
C LEU A 210 4.26 17.01 -9.38
N GLY A 211 3.15 17.69 -9.72
CA GLY A 211 3.01 19.14 -9.54
C GLY A 211 3.17 19.56 -8.07
N ILE A 212 2.50 18.88 -7.15
CA ILE A 212 2.62 19.13 -5.69
C ILE A 212 4.09 19.01 -5.26
N TYR A 213 4.76 17.91 -5.61
CA TYR A 213 6.18 17.73 -5.27
C TYR A 213 7.08 18.79 -5.94
N GLY A 214 6.77 19.21 -7.17
CA GLY A 214 7.47 20.31 -7.85
C GLY A 214 7.37 21.63 -7.06
N VAL A 215 6.18 21.97 -6.57
CA VAL A 215 5.97 23.17 -5.74
C VAL A 215 6.73 23.06 -4.41
N VAL A 216 6.74 21.89 -3.77
CA VAL A 216 7.49 21.67 -2.51
C VAL A 216 9.00 21.85 -2.72
N LEU A 217 9.53 21.28 -3.80
CA LEU A 217 10.93 21.42 -4.16
C LEU A 217 11.28 22.88 -4.47
N TRP A 218 10.44 23.55 -5.25
CA TRP A 218 10.63 24.96 -5.58
C TRP A 218 10.59 25.87 -4.35
N ARG A 219 9.58 25.72 -3.48
CA ARG A 219 9.47 26.52 -2.24
C ARG A 219 10.64 26.31 -1.30
N GLY A 220 11.11 25.07 -1.14
CA GLY A 220 12.27 24.84 -0.28
C GLY A 220 13.58 25.29 -0.91
N TRP A 221 13.71 25.25 -2.24
CA TRP A 221 14.82 25.89 -2.95
C TRP A 221 14.81 27.42 -2.79
N ALA A 222 13.62 28.04 -2.82
CA ALA A 222 13.44 29.47 -2.60
C ALA A 222 13.66 29.92 -1.13
N GLY A 223 13.75 28.96 -0.19
CA GLY A 223 13.91 29.25 1.24
C GLY A 223 12.61 29.51 2.00
N ASP A 224 11.44 29.37 1.35
CA ASP A 224 10.12 29.61 1.96
C ASP A 224 9.69 28.48 2.91
N THR A 225 10.30 27.31 2.80
CA THR A 225 10.01 26.15 3.65
C THR A 225 11.23 25.27 3.86
N THR A 226 11.28 24.59 5.00
CA THR A 226 12.28 23.55 5.27
C THR A 226 11.71 22.18 4.91
N TRP A 227 12.40 21.43 4.05
CA TRP A 227 11.97 20.11 3.58
C TRP A 227 11.81 19.04 4.68
N VAL A 228 12.33 19.29 5.89
CA VAL A 228 12.38 18.31 6.99
C VAL A 228 11.54 18.71 8.21
N ALA A 229 10.83 19.84 8.22
CA ALA A 229 10.13 20.27 9.44
C ALA A 229 8.60 20.28 9.39
N ALA A 230 7.98 20.60 8.25
CA ALA A 230 6.52 20.71 8.22
C ALA A 230 5.96 20.81 6.78
N PRO A 231 5.90 19.70 6.03
CA PRO A 231 5.25 19.69 4.71
C PRO A 231 3.79 20.18 4.78
N ASP A 232 3.15 19.98 5.93
CA ASP A 232 1.79 20.39 6.31
C ASP A 232 1.60 21.90 6.51
N ARG A 233 2.68 22.69 6.60
CA ARG A 233 2.60 24.17 6.66
C ARG A 233 2.66 24.82 5.29
N ILE A 234 2.81 24.01 4.25
CA ILE A 234 2.78 24.48 2.88
C ILE A 234 1.32 24.33 2.45
N ASP A 235 0.60 25.43 2.26
CA ASP A 235 -0.79 25.47 1.75
C ASP A 235 -0.89 24.92 0.31
N LEU A 236 -0.54 23.66 0.10
CA LEU A 236 -0.37 22.99 -1.20
C LEU A 236 -1.66 22.37 -1.69
N HIS A 237 -2.53 21.99 -0.76
CA HIS A 237 -3.64 21.09 -1.05
C HIS A 237 -4.90 21.81 -1.48
N TRP A 238 -4.87 23.13 -1.63
CA TRP A 238 -6.02 23.89 -2.11
C TRP A 238 -6.39 23.54 -3.57
N PRO A 239 -7.68 23.32 -3.91
CA PRO A 239 -8.86 23.29 -3.04
C PRO A 239 -9.19 21.89 -2.49
N LEU A 240 -8.42 20.85 -2.84
CA LEU A 240 -8.60 19.47 -2.36
C LEU A 240 -8.70 19.39 -0.82
N ALA A 241 -7.99 20.27 -0.12
CA ALA A 241 -7.94 20.39 1.32
C ALA A 241 -9.32 20.50 1.99
N TRP A 242 -10.28 21.11 1.29
CA TRP A 242 -11.66 21.26 1.77
C TRP A 242 -12.48 19.98 1.73
N LEU A 243 -12.05 19.03 0.92
CA LEU A 243 -12.73 17.76 0.74
C LEU A 243 -12.14 16.68 1.65
N LEU A 244 -11.07 16.97 2.40
CA LEU A 244 -10.33 15.99 3.18
C LEU A 244 -10.44 16.31 4.69
N PRO A 245 -10.63 15.30 5.56
CA PRO A 245 -10.68 15.51 7.01
C PRO A 245 -9.32 15.93 7.57
N ASP A 246 -9.34 16.72 8.65
CA ASP A 246 -8.16 17.09 9.43
C ASP A 246 -8.05 16.22 10.71
N ASP A 247 -7.15 15.23 10.70
CA ASP A 247 -6.96 14.33 11.84
C ASP A 247 -6.29 14.97 13.07
N ARG A 248 -5.84 16.23 12.98
CA ARG A 248 -5.25 16.95 14.13
C ARG A 248 -6.31 17.59 15.00
N VAL A 249 -7.37 18.09 14.39
CA VAL A 249 -8.47 18.77 15.07
C VAL A 249 -9.63 17.81 15.30
N LEU A 250 -9.97 17.00 14.29
CA LEU A 250 -11.12 16.10 14.29
C LEU A 250 -12.41 16.79 14.75
N ALA A 251 -12.73 17.92 14.10
CA ALA A 251 -13.97 18.62 14.31
C ALA A 251 -15.19 17.80 13.81
N GLY A 252 -16.40 18.22 14.18
CA GLY A 252 -17.63 17.55 13.72
C GLY A 252 -17.77 17.48 12.19
N SER A 253 -17.24 18.47 11.46
CA SER A 253 -17.16 18.46 10.00
C SER A 253 -16.26 17.34 9.46
N ASP A 254 -15.17 17.02 10.15
CA ASP A 254 -14.25 15.95 9.74
C ASP A 254 -14.91 14.59 9.87
N VAL A 255 -15.74 14.38 10.90
CA VAL A 255 -16.55 13.16 11.06
C VAL A 255 -17.52 12.99 9.88
N LEU A 256 -18.14 14.09 9.41
CA LEU A 256 -19.00 14.06 8.22
C LEU A 256 -18.20 13.73 6.95
N LEU A 257 -17.01 14.31 6.78
CA LEU A 257 -16.11 14.00 5.66
C LEU A 257 -15.69 12.53 5.67
N TYR A 258 -15.36 11.98 6.85
CA TYR A 258 -15.08 10.55 7.03
C TYR A 258 -16.26 9.68 6.59
N GLY A 259 -17.47 10.03 7.01
CA GLY A 259 -18.70 9.35 6.58
C GLY A 259 -18.90 9.38 5.07
N LEU A 260 -18.75 10.57 4.47
CA LEU A 260 -18.88 10.76 3.01
C LEU A 260 -17.85 9.92 2.24
N TRP A 261 -16.57 10.01 2.60
CA TRP A 261 -15.51 9.23 1.95
C TRP A 261 -15.71 7.73 2.11
N THR A 262 -16.16 7.28 3.27
CA THR A 262 -16.49 5.87 3.51
C THR A 262 -17.55 5.39 2.52
N VAL A 263 -18.63 6.17 2.33
CA VAL A 263 -19.69 5.85 1.36
C VAL A 263 -19.14 5.86 -0.07
N LEU A 264 -18.41 6.91 -0.46
CA LEU A 264 -17.84 7.03 -1.82
C LEU A 264 -16.93 5.86 -2.16
N ILE A 265 -16.03 5.49 -1.25
CA ILE A 265 -15.11 4.37 -1.42
C ILE A 265 -15.89 3.05 -1.46
N ALA A 266 -16.87 2.85 -0.58
CA ALA A 266 -17.69 1.63 -0.59
C ALA A 266 -18.46 1.47 -1.91
N VAL A 267 -19.06 2.54 -2.42
CA VAL A 267 -19.75 2.57 -3.72
C VAL A 267 -18.78 2.25 -4.86
N ALA A 268 -17.60 2.88 -4.87
CA ALA A 268 -16.57 2.62 -5.88
C ALA A 268 -16.10 1.15 -5.84
N CYS A 269 -15.86 0.59 -4.66
CA CYS A 269 -15.47 -0.80 -4.47
C CYS A 269 -16.58 -1.77 -4.92
N TRP A 270 -17.83 -1.47 -4.58
CA TRP A 270 -18.98 -2.27 -4.99
C TRP A 270 -19.13 -2.30 -6.51
N HIS A 271 -19.10 -1.13 -7.15
CA HIS A 271 -19.26 -1.00 -8.58
C HIS A 271 -18.13 -1.72 -9.35
N THR A 272 -16.88 -1.52 -8.93
CA THR A 272 -15.71 -2.14 -9.56
C THR A 272 -15.65 -3.64 -9.34
N GLY A 273 -15.89 -4.10 -8.11
CA GLY A 273 -15.98 -5.52 -7.79
C GLY A 273 -17.09 -6.22 -8.57
N ARG A 274 -18.27 -5.60 -8.68
CA ARG A 274 -19.40 -6.14 -9.46
C ARG A 274 -19.09 -6.21 -10.95
N ARG A 275 -18.51 -5.14 -11.53
CA ARG A 275 -18.10 -5.11 -12.94
C ARG A 275 -17.11 -6.21 -13.28
N GLU A 276 -16.15 -6.48 -12.40
CA GLU A 276 -15.14 -7.52 -12.63
C GLU A 276 -15.71 -8.94 -12.51
N ARG A 277 -16.71 -9.15 -11.64
CA ARG A 277 -17.45 -10.41 -11.54
C ARG A 277 -18.27 -10.68 -12.80
N THR A 278 -19.08 -9.71 -13.24
CA THR A 278 -19.94 -9.88 -14.42
C THR A 278 -19.14 -10.08 -15.69
N THR A 279 -18.00 -9.38 -15.84
CA THR A 279 -17.10 -9.56 -16.98
C THR A 279 -16.46 -10.95 -16.97
N ALA A 280 -16.25 -11.56 -15.79
CA ALA A 280 -15.72 -12.91 -15.69
C ALA A 280 -16.77 -14.01 -15.98
N ASP A 281 -18.06 -13.70 -15.88
CA ASP A 281 -19.17 -14.63 -16.16
C ASP A 281 -19.59 -14.63 -17.65
N ARG A 282 -19.08 -13.71 -18.47
CA ARG A 282 -19.38 -13.71 -19.91
C ARG A 282 -18.69 -14.91 -20.58
N PRO A 283 -19.42 -15.75 -21.35
CA PRO A 283 -18.83 -16.87 -22.06
C PRO A 283 -17.77 -16.37 -23.05
N THR A 284 -16.67 -17.09 -23.15
CA THR A 284 -15.64 -16.77 -24.14
C THR A 284 -16.20 -16.96 -25.56
N PRO A 285 -15.69 -16.25 -26.58
CA PRO A 285 -16.13 -16.44 -27.96
C PRO A 285 -16.06 -17.90 -28.44
N ALA A 286 -15.09 -18.66 -27.94
CA ALA A 286 -14.96 -20.10 -28.19
C ALA A 286 -16.08 -20.92 -27.53
N GLU A 287 -16.44 -20.63 -26.28
CA GLU A 287 -17.57 -21.28 -25.59
C GLU A 287 -18.91 -20.90 -26.24
N ALA A 288 -19.07 -19.64 -26.64
CA ALA A 288 -20.25 -19.17 -27.37
C ALA A 288 -20.39 -19.87 -28.72
N ALA A 289 -19.30 -20.00 -29.49
CA ALA A 289 -19.29 -20.73 -30.77
C ALA A 289 -19.61 -22.22 -30.62
N SER A 290 -19.13 -22.86 -29.54
CA SER A 290 -19.44 -24.29 -29.25
C SER A 290 -20.88 -24.55 -28.81
N ARG A 291 -21.56 -23.52 -28.28
CA ARG A 291 -22.98 -23.60 -27.90
C ARG A 291 -23.92 -23.41 -29.08
N THR A 292 -23.49 -22.71 -30.12
CA THR A 292 -24.25 -22.54 -31.36
C THR A 292 -24.11 -23.69 -32.34
N SER A 293 -23.16 -24.61 -32.11
CA SER A 293 -22.93 -25.79 -32.96
C SER A 293 -23.55 -27.09 -32.42
N ARG A 294 -24.41 -27.01 -31.41
CA ARG A 294 -25.25 -28.11 -30.90
C ARG A 294 -26.70 -27.75 -31.06
#